data_AF-A0A368JLU9-F1
#
_entry.id   AF-A0A368JLU9-F1
#
_cell.length_a   1.000
_cell.length_b   1.000
_cell.length_c   1.000
_cell.angle_alpha   90.00
_cell.angle_beta   90.00
_cell.angle_gamma   90.00
#
_symmetry.space_group_name_H-M   'P 1'
#
loop_
_entity.id
_entity.type
_entity.pdbx_description
1 polymer ?
#
loop_
_entity_poly.entity_id
_entity_poly.type
_entity_poly.pdbx_seq_one_letter_code
_entity_poly.pdbx_strand_id
1 'polypeptide(L)'
;MESPIKQAYIDYQEKLQALAQTIKAQVRENASLKAVQTALKITASMYYQRLKYPQNIPEQEIGALTKLVQNDTIAQLYKETIEFGQQLSESIAESLRNTDITVTFLCKKLGIDPSSYHRKQKDPRLWNQAEIERIAQVIETIERL
;
A
#
# COMPACT_ATOMS: atom_id res chain seq x y z
N MET A 1 -12.85 -20.54 -3.90
CA MET A 1 -12.38 -19.61 -2.86
C MET A 1 -11.52 -18.57 -3.53
N GLU A 2 -11.73 -17.30 -3.20
CA GLU A 2 -10.87 -16.20 -3.66
C GLU A 2 -9.52 -16.28 -2.92
N SER A 3 -8.42 -15.98 -3.61
CA SER A 3 -7.09 -16.11 -3.01
C SER A 3 -6.91 -15.11 -1.87
N PRO A 4 -6.47 -15.54 -0.67
CA PRO A 4 -6.22 -14.65 0.46
C PRO A 4 -5.25 -13.51 0.13
N ILE A 5 -4.29 -13.77 -0.77
CA ILE A 5 -3.32 -12.77 -1.22
C ILE A 5 -3.98 -11.72 -2.13
N LYS A 6 -4.86 -12.16 -3.04
CA LYS A 6 -5.59 -11.24 -3.93
C LYS A 6 -6.54 -10.36 -3.11
N GLN A 7 -7.26 -10.95 -2.16
CA GLN A 7 -8.15 -10.19 -1.28
C GLN A 7 -7.39 -9.15 -0.46
N ALA A 8 -6.30 -9.55 0.21
CA ALA A 8 -5.49 -8.61 1.00
C ALA A 8 -4.91 -7.46 0.15
N TYR A 9 -4.58 -7.72 -1.12
CA TYR A 9 -4.14 -6.67 -2.03
C TYR A 9 -5.28 -5.73 -2.43
N ILE A 10 -6.47 -6.25 -2.72
CA ILE A 10 -7.66 -5.44 -3.00
C ILE A 10 -7.97 -4.55 -1.80
N ASP A 11 -8.05 -5.11 -0.60
CA ASP A 11 -8.32 -4.37 0.63
C ASP A 11 -7.29 -3.24 0.84
N TYR A 12 -6.00 -3.52 0.61
CA TYR A 12 -4.95 -2.52 0.65
C TYR A 12 -5.15 -1.40 -0.39
N GLN A 13 -5.51 -1.74 -1.63
CA GLN A 13 -5.79 -0.74 -2.68
C GLN A 13 -7.01 0.12 -2.33
N GLU A 14 -8.06 -0.46 -1.76
CA GLU A 14 -9.24 0.27 -1.33
C GLU A 14 -8.91 1.28 -0.23
N LYS A 15 -8.07 0.90 0.75
CA LYS A 15 -7.60 1.83 1.78
C LYS A 15 -6.76 2.98 1.21
N LEU A 16 -5.87 2.68 0.27
CA LEU A 16 -5.11 3.73 -0.44
C LEU A 16 -6.03 4.71 -1.16
N GLN A 17 -7.04 4.20 -1.85
CA GLN A 17 -8.01 5.02 -2.57
C GLN A 17 -8.84 5.87 -1.60
N ALA A 18 -9.34 5.28 -0.51
CA ALA A 18 -10.11 5.99 0.52
C ALA A 18 -9.30 7.12 1.18
N LEU A 19 -8.02 6.87 1.46
CA LEU A 19 -7.10 7.88 1.97
C LEU A 19 -6.93 9.05 0.98
N ALA A 20 -6.61 8.75 -0.28
CA ALA A 20 -6.43 9.79 -1.31
C ALA A 20 -7.70 10.62 -1.53
N GLN A 21 -8.86 9.96 -1.59
CA GLN A 21 -10.15 10.64 -1.72
C GLN A 21 -10.45 11.53 -0.52
N THR A 22 -10.19 11.04 0.71
CA THR A 22 -10.39 11.81 1.94
C THR A 22 -9.47 13.03 1.97
N ILE A 23 -8.18 12.88 1.67
CA ILE A 23 -7.25 14.03 1.60
C ILE A 23 -7.77 15.06 0.59
N LYS A 24 -8.15 14.62 -0.61
CA LYS A 24 -8.65 15.51 -1.66
C LYS A 24 -9.93 16.25 -1.25
N ALA A 25 -10.87 15.55 -0.61
CA ALA A 25 -12.12 16.13 -0.13
C ALA A 25 -11.88 17.15 0.98
N GLN A 26 -11.09 16.78 1.99
CA GLN A 26 -10.79 17.65 3.13
C GLN A 26 -9.98 18.88 2.73
N VAL A 27 -9.04 18.75 1.79
CA VAL A 27 -8.34 19.92 1.24
C VAL A 27 -9.28 20.84 0.47
N ARG A 28 -10.29 20.31 -0.22
CA ARG A 28 -11.29 21.12 -0.94
C ARG A 28 -12.25 21.84 0.00
N GLU A 29 -12.65 21.20 1.09
CA GLU A 29 -13.63 21.71 2.05
C GLU A 29 -13.01 22.70 3.05
N ASN A 30 -11.82 22.38 3.56
CA ASN A 30 -11.24 23.06 4.72
C ASN A 30 -9.96 23.83 4.41
N ALA A 31 -9.42 23.72 3.19
CA ALA A 31 -8.19 24.40 2.80
C ALA A 31 -8.20 24.83 1.32
N SER A 32 -7.04 25.23 0.81
CA SER A 32 -6.81 25.43 -0.63
C SER A 32 -5.52 24.75 -1.05
N LEU A 33 -5.38 24.43 -2.34
CA LEU A 33 -4.14 23.88 -2.88
C LEU A 33 -2.94 24.77 -2.54
N LYS A 34 -3.09 26.10 -2.63
CA LYS A 34 -2.04 27.07 -2.28
C LYS A 34 -1.65 26.98 -0.80
N ALA A 35 -2.62 26.80 0.09
CA ALA A 35 -2.35 26.61 1.52
C ALA A 35 -1.57 25.31 1.77
N VAL A 36 -1.95 24.20 1.11
CA VAL A 36 -1.22 22.92 1.17
C VAL A 36 0.21 23.08 0.68
N GLN A 37 0.41 23.68 -0.50
CA GLN A 37 1.74 23.94 -1.06
C GLN A 37 2.63 24.74 -0.11
N THR A 38 2.05 25.71 0.59
CA THR A 38 2.77 26.56 1.55
C THR A 38 3.11 25.79 2.82
N ALA A 39 2.15 25.08 3.40
CA ALA A 39 2.32 24.33 4.64
C ALA A 39 3.33 23.18 4.49
N LEU A 40 3.26 22.45 3.37
CA LEU A 40 4.10 21.28 3.11
C LEU A 40 5.38 21.62 2.33
N LYS A 41 5.52 22.87 1.84
CA LYS A 41 6.61 23.31 0.96
C LYS A 41 6.75 22.45 -0.31
N ILE A 42 5.62 22.12 -0.93
CA ILE A 42 5.54 21.27 -2.13
C ILE A 42 4.93 22.02 -3.32
N THR A 43 5.20 21.51 -4.52
CA THR A 43 4.51 21.98 -5.73
C THR A 43 3.15 21.31 -5.90
N ALA A 44 2.28 21.88 -6.75
CA ALA A 44 1.02 21.24 -7.12
C ALA A 44 1.24 19.85 -7.75
N SER A 45 2.29 19.69 -8.58
CA SER A 45 2.64 18.40 -9.18
C SER A 45 3.00 17.36 -8.11
N MET A 46 3.81 17.73 -7.12
CA MET A 46 4.13 16.86 -5.99
C MET A 46 2.87 16.48 -5.20
N TYR A 47 1.96 17.43 -4.95
CA TYR A 47 0.68 17.14 -4.29
C TYR A 47 -0.15 16.10 -5.05
N TYR A 48 -0.31 16.25 -6.37
CA TYR A 48 -1.05 15.25 -7.16
C TYR A 48 -0.32 13.90 -7.21
N GLN A 49 1.01 13.90 -7.19
CA GLN A 49 1.79 12.67 -7.07
C GLN A 49 1.58 11.99 -5.71
N ARG A 50 1.49 12.75 -4.61
CA ARG A 50 1.12 12.23 -3.28
C ARG A 50 -0.26 11.58 -3.31
N LEU A 51 -1.25 12.21 -3.94
CA LEU A 51 -2.59 11.62 -4.07
C LEU A 51 -2.61 10.36 -4.93
N LYS A 52 -1.75 10.27 -5.95
CA LYS A 52 -1.63 9.07 -6.80
C LYS A 52 -0.94 7.92 -6.07
N TYR A 53 -0.02 8.24 -5.16
CA TYR A 53 0.75 7.27 -4.39
C TYR A 53 0.72 7.61 -2.90
N PRO A 54 -0.45 7.50 -2.24
CA PRO A 54 -0.64 7.99 -0.87
C PRO A 54 0.18 7.23 0.17
N GLN A 55 0.58 5.99 -0.11
CA GLN A 55 1.52 5.21 0.70
C GLN A 55 2.93 5.80 0.79
N ASN A 56 3.28 6.70 -0.12
CA ASN A 56 4.58 7.35 -0.18
C ASN A 56 4.58 8.75 0.46
N ILE A 57 3.48 9.17 1.08
CA ILE A 57 3.42 10.45 1.80
C ILE A 57 4.22 10.33 3.11
N PRO A 58 5.21 11.19 3.37
CA PRO A 58 5.91 11.22 4.65
C PRO A 58 4.95 11.47 5.81
N GLU A 59 5.14 10.79 6.94
CA GLU A 59 4.30 10.96 8.14
C GLU A 59 4.20 12.41 8.62
N GLN A 60 5.29 13.17 8.50
CA GLN A 60 5.32 14.60 8.80
C GLN A 60 4.38 15.42 7.90
N GLU A 61 4.24 15.04 6.62
CA GLU A 61 3.32 15.69 5.68
C GLU A 61 1.87 15.32 6.02
N ILE A 62 1.61 14.08 6.45
CA ILE A 62 0.29 13.67 6.96
C ILE A 62 -0.09 14.47 8.21
N GLY A 63 0.81 14.59 9.18
CA GLY A 63 0.58 15.39 10.38
C GLY A 63 0.34 16.87 10.08
N ALA A 64 1.07 17.44 9.12
CA ALA A 64 0.85 18.81 8.67
C ALA A 64 -0.50 18.99 7.95
N LEU A 65 -0.89 18.03 7.09
CA LEU A 65 -2.19 18.02 6.42
C LEU A 65 -3.34 17.95 7.42
N THR A 66 -3.29 17.01 8.37
CA THR A 66 -4.29 16.85 9.43
C THR A 66 -4.50 18.15 10.22
N LYS A 67 -3.41 18.83 10.60
CA LYS A 67 -3.50 20.13 11.27
C LYS A 67 -4.08 21.22 10.38
N LEU A 68 -3.68 21.26 9.10
CA LEU A 68 -4.13 22.27 8.14
C LEU A 68 -5.64 22.17 7.89
N VAL A 69 -6.16 20.96 7.69
CA VAL A 69 -7.59 20.73 7.42
C VAL A 69 -8.42 20.51 8.68
N GLN A 70 -7.78 20.52 9.86
CA GLN A 70 -8.39 20.27 11.17
C GLN A 70 -9.18 18.95 11.22
N ASN A 71 -8.63 17.88 10.64
CA ASN A 71 -9.29 16.59 10.54
C ASN A 71 -8.33 15.41 10.79
N ASP A 72 -8.48 14.77 11.95
CA ASP A 72 -7.67 13.63 12.39
C ASP A 72 -7.95 12.34 11.62
N THR A 73 -9.07 12.27 10.88
CA THR A 73 -9.43 11.10 10.04
C THR A 73 -8.34 10.79 9.01
N ILE A 74 -7.64 11.80 8.48
CA ILE A 74 -6.53 11.59 7.54
C ILE A 74 -5.39 10.79 8.19
N ALA A 75 -5.03 11.14 9.43
CA ALA A 75 -3.96 10.45 10.16
C ALA A 75 -4.39 9.02 10.53
N GLN A 76 -5.65 8.82 10.90
CA GLN A 76 -6.21 7.50 11.19
C GLN A 76 -6.21 6.60 9.94
N LEU A 77 -6.75 7.08 8.81
CA LEU A 77 -6.77 6.33 7.56
C LEU A 77 -5.37 6.02 7.04
N TYR A 78 -4.40 6.92 7.25
CA TYR A 78 -3.01 6.68 6.88
C TYR A 78 -2.39 5.52 7.67
N LYS A 79 -2.63 5.46 8.99
CA LYS A 79 -2.19 4.34 9.82
C LYS A 79 -2.86 3.03 9.41
N GLU A 80 -4.18 3.05 9.23
CA GLU A 80 -4.93 1.88 8.75
C GLU A 80 -4.38 1.38 7.41
N THR A 81 -4.07 2.27 6.48
CA THR A 81 -3.47 1.92 5.19
C THR A 81 -2.13 1.19 5.35
N ILE A 82 -1.29 1.62 6.29
CA ILE A 82 -0.01 0.93 6.58
C ILE A 82 -0.27 -0.47 7.13
N GLU A 83 -1.23 -0.62 8.05
CA GLU A 83 -1.61 -1.92 8.63
C GLU A 83 -2.09 -2.90 7.56
N PHE A 84 -2.93 -2.46 6.61
CA PHE A 84 -3.37 -3.31 5.50
C PHE A 84 -2.22 -3.70 4.56
N GLY A 85 -1.25 -2.80 4.34
CA GLY A 85 -0.02 -3.14 3.61
C GLY A 85 0.76 -4.26 4.32
N GLN A 86 0.83 -4.21 5.65
CA GLN A 86 1.49 -5.24 6.45
C GLN A 86 0.72 -6.58 6.39
N GLN A 87 -0.61 -6.54 6.46
CA GLN A 87 -1.47 -7.73 6.30
C GLN A 87 -1.29 -8.41 4.94
N LEU A 88 -1.09 -7.65 3.86
CA LEU A 88 -0.73 -8.22 2.56
C LEU A 88 0.57 -9.04 2.62
N SER A 89 1.59 -8.50 3.30
CA SER A 89 2.87 -9.22 3.45
C SER A 89 2.70 -10.50 4.28
N GLU A 90 1.94 -10.41 5.37
CA GLU A 90 1.61 -11.56 6.22
C GLU A 90 0.82 -12.63 5.49
N SER A 91 -0.18 -12.25 4.69
CA SER A 91 -0.97 -13.16 3.85
C SER A 91 -0.08 -13.93 2.87
N ILE A 92 0.85 -13.24 2.21
CA ILE A 92 1.83 -13.91 1.33
C ILE A 92 2.70 -14.89 2.12
N ALA A 93 3.24 -14.47 3.27
CA ALA A 93 4.11 -15.31 4.09
C ALA A 93 3.37 -16.54 4.66
N GLU A 94 2.12 -16.38 5.07
CA GLU A 94 1.27 -17.46 5.56
C GLU A 94 0.90 -18.44 4.45
N SER A 95 0.49 -17.97 3.28
CA SER A 95 0.21 -18.85 2.14
C SER A 95 1.43 -19.66 1.71
N LEU A 96 2.65 -19.08 1.79
CA LEU A 96 3.88 -19.83 1.54
C LEU A 96 4.12 -20.95 2.57
N ARG A 97 3.88 -20.66 3.85
CA ARG A 97 3.99 -21.68 4.92
C ARG A 97 2.97 -22.80 4.75
N ASN A 98 1.73 -22.45 4.37
CA ASN A 98 0.64 -23.42 4.23
C ASN A 98 0.79 -24.32 2.99
N THR A 99 1.51 -23.86 1.97
CA THR A 99 1.80 -24.64 0.75
C THR A 99 3.13 -25.40 0.81
N ASP A 100 3.86 -25.30 1.92
CA ASP A 100 5.20 -25.88 2.12
C ASP A 100 6.20 -25.54 1.00
N ILE A 101 6.03 -24.37 0.37
CA ILE A 101 6.96 -23.90 -0.66
C ILE A 101 7.98 -22.92 -0.07
N THR A 102 9.22 -23.06 -0.51
CA THR A 102 10.29 -22.15 -0.08
C THR A 102 10.19 -20.80 -0.79
N VAL A 103 10.63 -19.74 -0.09
CA VAL A 103 10.80 -18.40 -0.71
C VAL A 103 11.68 -18.48 -1.95
N THR A 104 12.74 -19.29 -1.92
CA THR A 104 13.63 -19.51 -3.07
C THR A 104 12.89 -20.06 -4.29
N PHE A 105 11.99 -21.03 -4.08
CA PHE A 105 11.15 -21.57 -5.15
C PHE A 105 10.23 -20.51 -5.73
N LEU A 106 9.52 -19.76 -4.88
CA LEU A 106 8.67 -18.65 -5.31
C LEU A 106 9.46 -17.63 -6.13
N CYS A 107 10.61 -17.17 -5.62
CA CYS A 107 11.46 -16.18 -6.28
C CYS A 107 11.93 -16.66 -7.67
N LYS A 108 12.31 -17.94 -7.79
CA LYS A 108 12.67 -18.55 -9.07
C LYS A 108 11.50 -18.53 -10.07
N LYS A 109 10.26 -18.72 -9.62
CA LYS A 109 9.06 -18.65 -10.48
C LYS A 109 8.70 -17.23 -10.87
N LEU A 110 8.91 -16.26 -9.98
CA LEU A 110 8.66 -14.85 -10.25
C LEU A 110 9.77 -14.20 -11.10
N GLY A 111 10.95 -14.83 -11.20
CA GLY A 111 12.11 -14.26 -11.86
C GLY A 111 12.74 -13.09 -11.08
N ILE A 112 12.63 -13.11 -9.76
CA ILE A 112 13.20 -12.10 -8.86
C ILE A 112 14.23 -12.73 -7.94
N ASP A 113 15.11 -11.91 -7.38
CA ASP A 113 16.05 -12.36 -6.36
C ASP A 113 15.38 -12.41 -4.96
N PRO A 114 15.82 -13.33 -4.07
CA PRO A 114 15.27 -13.40 -2.70
C PRO A 114 15.42 -12.12 -1.88
N SER A 115 16.47 -11.32 -2.13
CA SER A 115 16.67 -10.07 -1.38
C SER A 115 15.61 -9.02 -1.73
N SER A 116 15.19 -8.96 -2.99
CA SER A 116 14.08 -8.14 -3.48
C SER A 116 12.77 -8.59 -2.85
N TYR A 117 12.49 -9.89 -2.78
CA TYR A 117 11.33 -10.42 -2.06
C TYR A 117 11.32 -9.96 -0.60
N HIS A 118 12.41 -10.17 0.15
CA HIS A 118 12.49 -9.77 1.56
C HIS A 118 12.39 -8.26 1.75
N ARG A 119 12.92 -7.46 0.83
CA ARG A 119 12.74 -6.00 0.85
C ARG A 119 11.27 -5.62 0.69
N LYS A 120 10.55 -6.25 -0.24
CA LYS A 120 9.13 -5.98 -0.49
C LYS A 120 8.21 -6.51 0.62
N GLN A 121 8.61 -7.59 1.30
CA GLN A 121 7.93 -8.07 2.52
C GLN A 121 8.07 -7.09 3.70
N LYS A 122 9.19 -6.36 3.78
CA LYS A 122 9.38 -5.29 4.80
C LYS A 122 8.73 -3.97 4.40
N ASP A 123 8.62 -3.73 3.09
CA ASP A 123 8.00 -2.53 2.54
C ASP A 123 6.96 -2.92 1.47
N PRO A 124 5.71 -3.19 1.88
CA PRO A 124 4.65 -3.69 1.00
C PRO A 124 4.27 -2.71 -0.11
N ARG A 125 4.66 -1.44 0.01
CA ARG A 125 4.45 -0.39 -1.01
C ARG A 125 5.19 -0.69 -2.31
N LEU A 126 6.21 -1.56 -2.24
CA LEU A 126 7.05 -1.95 -3.37
C LEU A 126 6.47 -3.11 -4.19
N TRP A 127 5.40 -3.74 -3.71
CA TRP A 127 4.65 -4.72 -4.50
C TRP A 127 3.85 -4.03 -5.59
N ASN A 128 3.87 -4.58 -6.80
CA ASN A 128 2.93 -4.19 -7.85
C ASN A 128 1.90 -5.31 -8.10
N GLN A 129 0.78 -4.93 -8.71
CA GLN A 129 -0.33 -5.83 -9.00
C GLN A 129 0.11 -7.10 -9.75
N ALA A 130 0.90 -6.97 -10.81
CA ALA A 130 1.31 -8.11 -11.62
C ALA A 130 2.17 -9.12 -10.83
N GLU A 131 2.99 -8.63 -9.89
CA GLU A 131 3.75 -9.50 -8.99
C GLU A 131 2.85 -10.23 -8.00
N ILE A 132 1.90 -9.51 -7.38
CA ILE A 132 0.92 -10.10 -6.46
C ILE A 132 0.07 -11.16 -7.17
N GLU A 133 -0.41 -10.88 -8.38
CA GLU A 133 -1.19 -11.82 -9.18
C GLU A 133 -0.39 -13.09 -9.50
N ARG A 134 0.89 -12.94 -9.85
CA ARG A 134 1.77 -14.10 -10.10
C ARG A 134 2.05 -14.89 -8.83
N ILE A 135 2.27 -14.23 -7.69
CA ILE A 135 2.44 -14.91 -6.39
C ILE A 135 1.21 -15.75 -6.08
N ALA A 136 0.02 -15.13 -6.14
CA ALA A 136 -1.24 -15.80 -5.91
C ALA A 136 -1.43 -16.99 -6.87
N GLN A 137 -1.14 -16.83 -8.16
CA GLN A 137 -1.24 -17.90 -9.14
C GLN A 137 -0.31 -19.09 -8.84
N VAL A 138 0.94 -18.82 -8.45
CA VAL A 138 1.90 -19.89 -8.08
C VAL A 138 1.38 -20.68 -6.89
N ILE A 139 0.93 -19.99 -5.83
CA ILE A 139 0.41 -20.61 -4.60
C ILE A 139 -0.86 -21.41 -4.90
N GLU A 140 -1.84 -20.82 -5.59
CA GLU A 140 -3.08 -21.49 -6.00
C GLU A 140 -2.82 -22.73 -6.87
N THR A 141 -1.77 -22.71 -7.69
CA THR A 141 -1.40 -23.86 -8.52
C THR A 141 -0.88 -25.00 -7.65
N ILE A 142 -0.07 -24.70 -6.62
CA ILE A 142 0.46 -25.71 -5.70
C ILE A 142 -0.64 -26.31 -4.83
N GLU A 143 -1.58 -25.49 -4.33
CA GLU A 143 -2.71 -25.97 -3.52
C GLU A 143 -3.66 -26.94 -4.26
N ARG A 144 -3.61 -26.96 -5.60
CA ARG A 144 -4.43 -27.83 -6.46
C ARG A 144 -3.73 -29.13 -6.86
N LEU A 145 -2.46 -29.30 -6.52
CA LEU A 145 -1.69 -30.54 -6.75
C LEU A 145 -1.92 -31.53 -5.61
#